data_AF-A0A7X0C0F9-F1
#
_entry.id   AF-A0A7X0C0F9-F1
#
_cell.length_a   1.000
_cell.length_b   1.000
_cell.length_c   1.000
_cell.angle_alpha   90.00
_cell.angle_beta   90.00
_cell.angle_gamma   90.00
#
_symmetry.space_group_name_H-M   'P 1'
#
loop_
_entity.id
_entity.type
_entity.pdbx_description
1 polymer ?
#
loop_
_entity_poly.entity_id
_entity_poly.type
_entity_poly.pdbx_seq_one_letter_code
_entity_poly.pdbx_strand_id
1 'polypeptide(L)'
;MQGSAHGALLIDGSLACPLMPARLAQATTGLDDAAIRTPTKELTALIAAREPYLLRLKQNANADGAIRLQCPAAGTSPSVTCPRFVRLHQRGPRRSTAVDLTDARQRAAHVSAKPRVLSPTPDHKTSELPKICHQQTITLHPGDLGYLDKFRQDLPYLSPSWRGTYSSARAMTEGLNGRLKGHDLDLGDPKNRLAHGRVAQILLAALMVTVTNELILLAWRQAHDHREPPTEDTYASTAQDPDLDPPAAFGRPPPGA
;
A
#
# COMPACT_ATOMS: atom_id res chain seq x y z
N MET A 1 -11.81 -9.24 4.90
CA MET A 1 -12.19 -8.24 5.93
C MET A 1 -11.54 -8.62 7.24
N GLN A 2 -10.82 -7.71 7.89
CA GLN A 2 -10.05 -7.99 9.12
C GLN A 2 -10.73 -7.45 10.38
N GLY A 3 -11.63 -6.47 10.27
CA GLY A 3 -12.44 -5.95 11.38
C GLY A 3 -13.12 -4.62 11.03
N SER A 4 -13.51 -3.84 12.03
CA SER A 4 -14.13 -2.51 11.83
C SER A 4 -13.84 -1.54 12.98
N ALA A 5 -13.75 -0.24 12.69
CA ALA A 5 -13.64 0.82 13.69
C ALA A 5 -14.57 1.99 13.33
N HIS A 6 -15.32 2.50 14.30
CA HIS A 6 -16.33 3.57 14.12
C HIS A 6 -17.30 3.29 12.95
N GLY A 7 -17.52 2.00 12.65
CA GLY A 7 -18.34 1.51 11.54
C GLY A 7 -17.73 1.61 10.14
N ALA A 8 -16.43 1.92 10.01
CA ALA A 8 -15.66 1.72 8.79
C ALA A 8 -15.04 0.31 8.78
N LEU A 9 -14.94 -0.31 7.61
CA LEU A 9 -14.42 -1.68 7.44
C LEU A 9 -12.91 -1.66 7.25
N LEU A 10 -12.17 -2.48 8.00
CA LEU A 10 -10.74 -2.70 7.77
C LEU A 10 -10.56 -3.79 6.69
N ILE A 11 -10.05 -3.37 5.54
CA ILE A 11 -9.84 -4.21 4.35
C ILE A 11 -8.39 -4.03 3.90
N ASP A 12 -7.62 -5.09 4.06
CA ASP A 12 -6.20 -5.17 3.71
C ASP A 12 -5.39 -3.95 4.19
N GLY A 13 -5.58 -3.61 5.46
CA GLY A 13 -4.91 -2.49 6.12
C GLY A 13 -5.46 -1.09 5.85
N SER A 14 -6.42 -0.94 4.93
CA SER A 14 -7.10 0.35 4.68
C SER A 14 -8.52 0.35 5.25
N LEU A 15 -8.98 1.50 5.75
CA LEU A 15 -10.35 1.67 6.19
C LEU A 15 -11.26 2.08 5.04
N ALA A 16 -12.40 1.42 4.93
CA ALA A 16 -13.32 1.51 3.80
C ALA A 16 -14.76 1.81 4.23
N CYS A 17 -15.55 2.31 3.28
CA CYS A 17 -16.99 2.54 3.43
C CYS A 17 -17.70 1.25 3.88
N PRO A 18 -18.63 1.31 4.85
CA PRO A 18 -19.42 0.15 5.28
C PRO A 18 -20.27 -0.48 4.18
N LEU A 19 -20.53 0.26 3.10
CA LEU A 19 -21.30 -0.21 1.95
C LEU A 19 -20.40 -0.55 0.75
N MET A 20 -19.12 -0.84 0.96
CA MET A 20 -18.28 -1.40 -0.09
C MET A 20 -18.87 -2.75 -0.54
N PRO A 21 -19.04 -2.99 -1.86
CA PRO A 21 -19.52 -4.27 -2.36
C PRO A 21 -18.68 -5.45 -1.86
N ALA A 22 -19.32 -6.54 -1.45
CA ALA A 22 -18.64 -7.72 -0.90
C ALA A 22 -17.58 -8.29 -1.84
N ARG A 23 -17.86 -8.30 -3.16
CA ARG A 23 -16.91 -8.72 -4.20
C ARG A 23 -15.59 -7.95 -4.14
N LEU A 24 -15.67 -6.63 -3.88
CA LEU A 24 -14.48 -5.81 -3.72
C LEU A 24 -13.83 -6.10 -2.36
N ALA A 25 -14.60 -6.09 -1.28
CA ALA A 25 -14.08 -6.29 0.07
C ALA A 25 -13.37 -7.65 0.29
N GLN A 26 -13.79 -8.68 -0.45
CA GLN A 26 -13.27 -10.04 -0.35
C GLN A 26 -12.28 -10.43 -1.46
N ALA A 27 -11.96 -9.54 -2.40
CA ALA A 27 -11.14 -9.88 -3.59
C ALA A 27 -9.77 -10.51 -3.29
N THR A 28 -9.22 -10.27 -2.09
CA THR A 28 -7.92 -10.78 -1.61
C THR A 28 -8.04 -11.95 -0.65
N THR A 29 -9.26 -12.36 -0.32
CA THR A 29 -9.50 -13.42 0.66
C THR A 29 -9.20 -14.78 0.03
N GLY A 30 -8.36 -15.58 0.69
CA GLY A 30 -8.01 -16.92 0.21
C GLY A 30 -7.03 -16.96 -0.96
N LEU A 31 -6.40 -15.83 -1.30
CA LEU A 31 -5.31 -15.83 -2.28
C LEU A 31 -4.08 -16.54 -1.71
N ASP A 32 -3.43 -17.33 -2.56
CA ASP A 32 -2.12 -17.90 -2.29
C ASP A 32 -0.98 -16.93 -2.65
N ASP A 33 0.24 -17.28 -2.25
CA ASP A 33 1.42 -16.46 -2.50
C ASP A 33 1.71 -16.29 -4.01
N ALA A 34 1.34 -17.28 -4.84
CA ALA A 34 1.52 -17.23 -6.28
C ALA A 34 0.61 -16.17 -6.91
N ALA A 35 -0.67 -16.15 -6.54
CA ALA A 35 -1.65 -15.16 -6.99
C ALA A 35 -1.33 -13.75 -6.49
N ILE A 36 -0.68 -13.62 -5.33
CA ILE A 36 -0.22 -12.33 -4.82
C ILE A 36 0.99 -11.81 -5.62
N ARG A 37 1.96 -12.68 -5.92
CA ARG A 37 3.17 -12.33 -6.69
C ARG A 37 2.85 -12.00 -8.14
N THR A 38 1.93 -12.72 -8.75
CA THR A 38 1.53 -12.52 -10.15
C THR A 38 0.00 -12.39 -10.21
N PRO A 39 -0.55 -11.22 -9.82
CA PRO A 39 -1.98 -11.02 -9.78
C PRO A 39 -2.57 -11.03 -11.19
N THR A 40 -3.70 -11.73 -11.33
CA THR A 40 -4.45 -11.71 -12.58
C THR A 40 -4.94 -10.28 -12.90
N LYS A 41 -5.22 -10.02 -14.18
CA LYS A 41 -5.79 -8.73 -14.61
C LYS A 41 -7.11 -8.43 -13.89
N GLU A 42 -7.92 -9.46 -13.65
CA GLU A 42 -9.18 -9.35 -12.92
C GLU A 42 -8.96 -8.94 -11.45
N LEU A 43 -8.03 -9.59 -10.73
CA LEU A 43 -7.71 -9.22 -9.37
C LEU A 43 -7.19 -7.78 -9.29
N THR A 44 -6.33 -7.38 -10.23
CA THR A 44 -5.83 -6.00 -10.29
C THR A 44 -6.96 -5.00 -10.52
N ALA A 45 -7.93 -5.31 -11.40
CA ALA A 45 -9.10 -4.47 -11.62
C ALA A 45 -10.00 -4.38 -10.37
N LEU A 46 -10.19 -5.48 -9.64
CA LEU A 46 -10.91 -5.50 -8.37
C LEU A 46 -10.23 -4.63 -7.31
N ILE A 47 -8.90 -4.72 -7.19
CA ILE A 47 -8.13 -3.90 -6.24
C ILE A 47 -8.25 -2.42 -6.60
N ALA A 48 -8.09 -2.07 -7.87
CA ALA A 48 -8.26 -0.68 -8.33
C ALA A 48 -9.69 -0.17 -8.07
N ALA A 49 -10.71 -1.01 -8.28
CA ALA A 49 -12.10 -0.66 -8.03
C ALA A 49 -12.43 -0.41 -6.54
N ARG A 50 -11.57 -0.82 -5.59
CA ARG A 50 -11.73 -0.50 -4.17
C ARG A 50 -11.42 0.96 -3.84
N GLU A 51 -10.49 1.58 -4.57
CA GLU A 51 -9.94 2.90 -4.25
C GLU A 51 -11.03 3.95 -3.98
N PRO A 52 -12.11 4.08 -4.79
CA PRO A 52 -13.14 5.07 -4.53
C PRO A 52 -13.84 4.89 -3.19
N TYR A 53 -13.97 3.66 -2.70
CA TYR A 53 -14.68 3.32 -1.47
C TYR A 53 -13.82 3.46 -0.21
N LEU A 54 -12.52 3.68 -0.34
CA LEU A 54 -11.63 3.89 0.80
C LEU A 54 -11.94 5.23 1.49
N LEU A 55 -11.82 5.24 2.82
CA LEU A 55 -11.93 6.49 3.56
C LEU A 55 -10.74 7.39 3.21
N ARG A 56 -11.03 8.68 3.07
CA ARG A 56 -10.01 9.67 2.69
C ARG A 56 -9.35 10.25 3.92
N LEU A 57 -8.04 10.48 3.85
CA LEU A 57 -7.34 11.27 4.87
C LEU A 57 -7.81 12.73 4.79
N LYS A 58 -8.40 13.24 5.88
CA LYS A 58 -8.82 14.64 6.03
C LYS A 58 -7.76 15.46 6.74
N GLN A 59 -7.12 14.86 7.74
CA GLN A 59 -6.06 15.49 8.52
C GLN A 59 -5.03 14.43 8.88
N ASN A 60 -3.75 14.78 8.71
CA ASN A 60 -2.62 13.95 9.12
C ASN A 60 -2.65 13.71 10.64
N ALA A 61 -1.80 12.79 11.09
CA ALA A 61 -1.64 12.47 12.50
C ALA A 61 -1.35 13.75 13.31
N ASN A 62 -2.05 13.91 14.43
CA ASN A 62 -1.71 14.92 15.44
C ASN A 62 -0.53 14.43 16.31
N ALA A 63 -0.14 15.23 17.32
CA ALA A 63 0.93 14.87 18.26
C ALA A 63 0.68 13.52 18.97
N ASP A 64 -0.59 13.17 19.19
CA ASP A 64 -1.00 11.90 19.82
C ASP A 64 -1.10 10.72 18.84
N GLY A 65 -0.74 10.92 17.56
CA GLY A 65 -0.83 9.90 16.52
C GLY A 65 -2.23 9.66 15.94
N ALA A 66 -3.23 10.43 16.39
CA ALA A 66 -4.61 10.31 15.92
C ALA A 66 -4.79 10.92 14.52
N ILE A 67 -5.40 10.15 13.61
CA ILE A 67 -5.68 10.59 12.23
C ILE A 67 -7.17 10.87 12.05
N ARG A 68 -7.51 11.83 11.16
CA ARG A 68 -8.91 12.07 10.80
C ARG A 68 -9.19 11.57 9.40
N LEU A 69 -10.15 10.66 9.33
CA LEU A 69 -10.64 10.10 8.08
C LEU A 69 -12.01 10.65 7.72
N GLN A 70 -12.29 10.74 6.43
CA GLN A 70 -13.52 11.27 5.87
C GLN A 70 -14.21 10.23 4.98
N CYS A 71 -15.54 10.20 5.06
CA CYS A 71 -16.40 9.42 4.20
C CYS A 71 -16.12 9.74 2.71
N PRO A 72 -15.99 8.75 1.83
CA PRO A 72 -15.70 8.97 0.41
C PRO A 72 -16.79 9.76 -0.34
N ALA A 73 -18.03 9.79 0.18
CA ALA A 73 -19.13 10.57 -0.37
C ALA A 73 -19.16 12.04 0.11
N ALA A 74 -18.34 12.38 1.11
CA ALA A 74 -18.26 13.72 1.68
C ALA A 74 -17.26 14.62 0.94
N GLY A 75 -17.29 15.92 1.22
CA GLY A 75 -16.38 16.89 0.62
C GLY A 75 -16.78 17.35 -0.79
N THR A 76 -16.04 18.31 -1.34
CA THR A 76 -16.33 18.96 -2.64
C THR A 76 -16.14 18.01 -3.82
N SER A 77 -15.17 17.10 -3.74
CA SER A 77 -14.86 16.11 -4.77
C SER A 77 -15.06 14.69 -4.23
N PRO A 78 -16.31 14.18 -4.18
CA PRO A 78 -16.58 12.83 -3.70
C PRO A 78 -16.02 11.77 -4.67
N SER A 79 -15.52 10.68 -4.13
CA SER A 79 -15.07 9.52 -4.91
C SER A 79 -16.21 8.55 -5.22
N VAL A 80 -17.29 8.57 -4.41
CA VAL A 80 -18.48 7.74 -4.61
C VAL A 80 -19.77 8.55 -4.50
N THR A 81 -20.81 8.10 -5.19
CA THR A 81 -22.16 8.64 -5.03
C THR A 81 -22.94 7.77 -4.05
N CYS A 82 -23.31 8.32 -2.89
CA CYS A 82 -23.99 7.57 -1.84
C CYS A 82 -25.39 8.14 -1.53
N PRO A 83 -26.48 7.41 -1.82
CA PRO A 83 -27.84 7.85 -1.53
C PRO A 83 -28.07 8.11 -0.03
N ARG A 84 -27.51 7.24 0.83
CA ARG A 84 -27.57 7.40 2.29
C ARG A 84 -26.93 8.71 2.75
N PHE A 85 -25.80 9.10 2.15
CA PHE A 85 -25.14 10.37 2.48
C PHE A 85 -26.01 11.56 2.08
N VAL A 86 -26.57 11.56 0.87
CA VAL A 86 -27.44 12.63 0.37
C VAL A 86 -28.66 12.82 1.29
N ARG A 87 -29.30 11.72 1.70
CA ARG A 87 -30.46 11.73 2.60
C ARG A 87 -30.12 12.31 3.97
N LEU A 88 -29.03 11.87 4.60
CA LEU A 88 -28.68 12.28 5.96
C LEU A 88 -28.16 13.71 6.06
N HIS A 89 -27.39 14.13 5.07
CA HIS A 89 -26.67 15.40 5.10
C HIS A 89 -27.38 16.50 4.31
N GLN A 90 -28.62 16.24 3.89
CA GLN A 90 -29.50 17.15 3.15
C GLN A 90 -28.75 17.91 2.06
N ARG A 91 -27.88 17.21 1.34
CA ARG A 91 -27.06 17.84 0.33
C ARG A 91 -27.99 18.24 -0.81
N GLY A 92 -28.29 19.54 -0.89
CA GLY A 92 -29.13 20.09 -1.95
C GLY A 92 -28.64 19.62 -3.33
N PRO A 93 -29.54 19.55 -4.33
CA PRO A 93 -29.15 19.16 -5.67
C PRO A 93 -27.97 20.03 -6.11
N ARG A 94 -26.87 19.37 -6.50
CA ARG A 94 -25.74 20.09 -7.09
C ARG A 94 -26.26 20.78 -8.35
N ARG A 95 -25.89 22.05 -8.55
CA ARG A 95 -26.18 22.73 -9.82
C ARG A 95 -25.62 21.88 -10.95
N SER A 96 -26.45 21.58 -11.95
CA SER A 96 -26.00 20.90 -13.15
C SER A 96 -24.92 21.76 -13.80
N THR A 97 -23.70 21.25 -13.81
CA THR A 97 -22.59 21.89 -14.52
C THR A 97 -22.49 21.23 -15.88
N ALA A 98 -22.48 22.02 -16.96
CA ALA A 98 -22.18 21.48 -18.28
C ALA A 98 -20.78 20.84 -18.24
N VAL A 99 -20.67 19.62 -18.75
CA VAL A 99 -19.40 18.87 -18.80
C VAL A 99 -18.96 18.83 -20.24
N ASP A 100 -17.73 19.27 -20.50
CA ASP A 100 -17.11 19.02 -21.80
C ASP A 100 -16.82 17.52 -21.94
N LEU A 101 -17.53 16.89 -22.88
CA LEU A 101 -17.37 15.47 -23.17
C LEU A 101 -16.09 15.16 -23.96
N THR A 102 -15.30 16.15 -24.38
CA THR A 102 -13.97 15.92 -24.98
C THR A 102 -12.87 15.91 -23.91
N ASP A 103 -13.03 16.67 -22.83
CA ASP A 103 -12.10 16.69 -21.70
C ASP A 103 -12.26 15.47 -20.78
N ALA A 104 -11.30 14.54 -20.88
CA ALA A 104 -11.28 13.31 -20.08
C ALA A 104 -11.27 13.57 -18.56
N ARG A 105 -10.64 14.67 -18.12
CA ARG A 105 -10.54 15.02 -16.71
C ARG A 105 -11.88 15.50 -16.17
N GLN A 106 -12.58 16.34 -16.93
CA GLN A 106 -13.92 16.80 -16.56
C GLN A 106 -14.92 15.64 -16.52
N ARG A 107 -14.89 14.76 -17.54
CA ARG A 107 -15.71 13.54 -17.55
C ARG A 107 -15.47 12.68 -16.31
N ALA A 108 -14.22 12.41 -15.98
CA ALA A 108 -13.86 11.57 -14.82
C ALA A 108 -14.20 12.23 -13.47
N ALA A 109 -14.15 13.57 -13.38
CA ALA A 109 -14.48 14.31 -12.17
C ALA A 109 -16.00 14.38 -11.89
N HIS A 110 -16.82 14.26 -12.94
CA HIS A 110 -18.28 14.38 -12.80
C HIS A 110 -18.90 13.28 -11.93
N VAL A 111 -19.97 13.62 -11.20
CA VAL A 111 -20.61 12.73 -10.22
C VAL A 111 -21.21 11.48 -10.86
N SER A 112 -21.69 11.58 -12.11
CA SER A 112 -22.23 10.44 -12.85
C SER A 112 -21.16 9.40 -13.24
N ALA A 113 -19.89 9.79 -13.31
CA ALA A 113 -18.77 8.88 -13.55
C ALA A 113 -18.31 8.17 -12.26
N LYS A 114 -18.78 8.61 -11.09
CA LYS A 114 -18.40 8.01 -9.80
C LYS A 114 -19.25 6.77 -9.52
N PRO A 115 -18.66 5.69 -8.96
CA PRO A 115 -19.42 4.51 -8.60
C PRO A 115 -20.51 4.86 -7.59
N ARG A 116 -21.71 4.32 -7.82
CA ARG A 116 -22.85 4.50 -6.92
C ARG A 116 -22.84 3.40 -5.86
N VAL A 117 -22.81 3.80 -4.61
CA VAL A 117 -22.96 2.92 -3.46
C VAL A 117 -24.42 2.46 -3.38
N LEU A 118 -24.64 1.16 -3.26
CA LEU A 118 -25.96 0.57 -3.07
C LEU A 118 -26.22 0.46 -1.56
N SER A 119 -27.36 1.00 -1.11
CA SER A 119 -27.83 0.83 0.26
C SER A 119 -28.91 -0.27 0.28
N PRO A 120 -29.02 -1.05 1.36
CA PRO A 120 -30.10 -2.02 1.51
C PRO A 120 -31.47 -1.33 1.40
N THR A 121 -32.48 -2.06 0.93
CA THR A 121 -33.86 -1.57 0.80
C THR A 121 -34.78 -2.47 1.63
N PRO A 122 -35.46 -1.97 2.68
CA PRO A 122 -35.34 -0.61 3.22
C PRO A 122 -33.97 -0.35 3.83
N ASP A 123 -33.54 0.91 3.80
CA ASP A 123 -32.30 1.31 4.46
C ASP A 123 -32.51 1.39 5.98
N HIS A 124 -31.43 1.23 6.75
CA HIS A 124 -31.49 1.30 8.20
C HIS A 124 -31.93 2.70 8.67
N LYS A 125 -32.62 2.73 9.81
CA LYS A 125 -32.99 3.96 10.50
C LYS A 125 -31.74 4.74 10.85
N THR A 126 -31.86 6.07 10.91
CA THR A 126 -30.74 6.96 11.24
C THR A 126 -29.99 6.48 12.49
N SER A 127 -30.66 6.21 13.61
CA SER A 127 -30.01 5.76 14.87
C SER A 127 -29.20 4.46 14.79
N GLU A 128 -29.43 3.61 13.79
CA GLU A 128 -28.76 2.32 13.62
C GLU A 128 -27.55 2.41 12.67
N LEU A 129 -27.31 3.59 12.09
CA LEU A 129 -26.23 3.77 11.13
C LEU A 129 -24.86 3.89 11.81
N PRO A 130 -23.80 3.45 11.12
CA PRO A 130 -22.45 3.57 11.65
C PRO A 130 -22.03 5.03 11.79
N LYS A 131 -21.20 5.32 12.81
CA LYS A 131 -20.72 6.68 13.15
C LYS A 131 -20.13 7.43 11.95
N ILE A 132 -19.38 6.75 11.08
CA ILE A 132 -18.85 7.33 9.83
C ILE A 132 -19.94 7.88 8.88
N CYS A 133 -21.11 7.25 8.82
CA CYS A 133 -22.23 7.72 8.01
C CYS A 133 -22.90 8.96 8.62
N HIS A 134 -22.93 9.06 9.95
CA HIS A 134 -23.50 10.20 10.67
C HIS A 134 -22.64 11.44 10.70
N GLN A 135 -21.34 11.30 10.99
CA GLN A 135 -20.47 12.45 11.27
C GLN A 135 -19.71 12.93 10.04
N GLN A 136 -19.81 12.21 8.91
CA GLN A 136 -19.00 12.36 7.68
C GLN A 136 -17.49 12.15 7.87
N THR A 137 -16.98 12.30 9.09
CA THR A 137 -15.59 12.16 9.46
C THR A 137 -15.48 11.43 10.79
N ILE A 138 -14.44 10.63 10.92
CA ILE A 138 -14.08 9.93 12.16
C ILE A 138 -12.64 10.27 12.53
N THR A 139 -12.35 10.28 13.81
CA THR A 139 -10.98 10.33 14.34
C THR A 139 -10.62 8.93 14.79
N LEU A 140 -9.47 8.43 14.35
CA LEU A 140 -8.92 7.16 14.77
C LEU A 140 -7.67 7.42 15.59
N HIS A 141 -7.71 6.97 16.83
CA HIS A 141 -6.56 7.00 17.74
C HIS A 141 -5.76 5.71 17.60
N PRO A 142 -4.45 5.74 17.88
CA PRO A 142 -3.67 4.52 18.06
C PRO A 142 -4.38 3.58 19.06
N GLY A 143 -4.58 2.33 18.67
CA GLY A 143 -5.31 1.35 19.50
C GLY A 143 -6.83 1.32 19.36
N ASP A 144 -7.48 2.22 18.60
CA ASP A 144 -8.94 2.14 18.33
C ASP A 144 -9.35 0.83 17.61
N LEU A 145 -8.40 0.24 16.87
CA LEU A 145 -8.55 -1.06 16.21
C LEU A 145 -8.11 -2.25 17.11
N GLY A 146 -7.65 -1.98 18.33
CA GLY A 146 -7.10 -2.97 19.24
C GLY A 146 -5.94 -3.75 18.61
N TYR A 147 -5.98 -5.08 18.71
CA TYR A 147 -4.96 -5.96 18.12
C TYR A 147 -4.89 -5.89 16.58
N LEU A 148 -5.92 -5.34 15.92
CA LEU A 148 -5.98 -5.21 14.46
C LEU A 148 -5.19 -4.01 13.94
N ASP A 149 -4.76 -3.09 14.81
CA ASP A 149 -4.01 -1.90 14.42
C ASP A 149 -2.69 -2.27 13.71
N LYS A 150 -2.10 -3.44 14.05
CA LYS A 150 -0.93 -4.01 13.37
C LYS A 150 -1.13 -4.30 11.88
N PHE A 151 -2.38 -4.46 11.45
CA PHE A 151 -2.70 -4.72 10.05
C PHE A 151 -2.88 -3.43 9.25
N ARG A 152 -2.98 -2.27 9.93
CA ARG A 152 -3.15 -0.97 9.29
C ARG A 152 -1.94 -0.66 8.42
N GLN A 153 -2.20 -0.19 7.20
CA GLN A 153 -1.18 0.23 6.25
C GLN A 153 -1.56 1.59 5.69
N ASP A 154 -0.57 2.43 5.45
CA ASP A 154 -0.80 3.77 4.89
C ASP A 154 -1.11 3.71 3.38
N LEU A 155 -0.61 2.66 2.70
CA LEU A 155 -0.89 2.39 1.29
C LEU A 155 -1.85 1.19 1.15
N PRO A 156 -2.84 1.25 0.24
CA PRO A 156 -3.75 0.13 0.02
C PRO A 156 -3.00 -1.10 -0.49
N TYR A 157 -3.19 -2.24 0.17
CA TYR A 157 -2.51 -3.49 -0.16
C TYR A 157 -2.66 -3.87 -1.65
N LEU A 158 -1.56 -4.29 -2.28
CA LEU A 158 -1.46 -4.67 -3.69
C LEU A 158 -1.85 -3.59 -4.71
N SER A 159 -2.06 -2.35 -4.29
CA SER A 159 -2.15 -1.22 -5.21
C SER A 159 -0.81 -0.99 -5.93
N PRO A 160 -0.80 -0.31 -7.09
CA PRO A 160 0.44 0.03 -7.79
C PRO A 160 1.44 0.79 -6.90
N SER A 161 0.96 1.74 -6.08
CA SER A 161 1.80 2.47 -5.13
C SER A 161 2.37 1.55 -4.05
N TRP A 162 1.55 0.68 -3.47
CA TRP A 162 2.01 -0.31 -2.49
C TRP A 162 3.10 -1.23 -3.06
N ARG A 163 2.91 -1.73 -4.28
CA ARG A 163 3.91 -2.58 -4.95
C ARG A 163 5.18 -1.80 -5.23
N GLY A 164 5.07 -0.58 -5.74
CA GLY A 164 6.23 0.28 -6.01
C GLY A 164 7.05 0.57 -4.74
N THR A 165 6.39 0.78 -3.61
CA THR A 165 7.07 1.08 -2.33
C THR A 165 7.65 -0.16 -1.66
N TYR A 166 6.91 -1.28 -1.60
CA TYR A 166 7.28 -2.40 -0.74
C TYR A 166 7.81 -3.65 -1.46
N SER A 167 7.62 -3.78 -2.78
CA SER A 167 8.02 -5.01 -3.49
C SER A 167 9.53 -5.27 -3.43
N SER A 168 10.34 -4.23 -3.64
CA SER A 168 11.80 -4.32 -3.62
C SER A 168 12.33 -4.68 -2.23
N ALA A 169 11.90 -3.94 -1.19
CA ALA A 169 12.30 -4.20 0.19
C ALA A 169 11.90 -5.60 0.66
N ARG A 170 10.70 -6.05 0.28
CA ARG A 170 10.23 -7.41 0.57
C ARG A 170 11.04 -8.46 -0.18
N ALA A 171 11.32 -8.26 -1.47
CA ALA A 171 12.14 -9.17 -2.26
C ALA A 171 13.57 -9.31 -1.69
N MET A 172 14.18 -8.21 -1.22
CA MET A 172 15.48 -8.25 -0.55
C MET A 172 15.42 -9.05 0.76
N THR A 173 14.41 -8.80 1.59
CA THR A 173 14.24 -9.50 2.88
C THR A 173 13.97 -10.99 2.67
N GLU A 174 13.09 -11.34 1.72
CA GLU A 174 12.80 -12.72 1.33
C GLU A 174 14.05 -13.39 0.73
N GLY A 175 14.80 -12.70 -0.12
CA GLY A 175 16.04 -13.22 -0.70
C GLY A 175 17.13 -13.47 0.35
N LEU A 176 17.34 -12.55 1.29
CA LEU A 176 18.29 -12.71 2.39
C LEU A 176 17.88 -13.86 3.31
N ASN A 177 16.61 -13.93 3.70
CA ASN A 177 16.08 -15.04 4.49
C ASN A 177 16.20 -16.37 3.75
N GLY A 178 15.98 -16.37 2.43
CA GLY A 178 16.15 -17.54 1.57
C GLY A 178 17.60 -18.03 1.54
N ARG A 179 18.58 -17.12 1.52
CA ARG A 179 20.02 -17.46 1.61
C ARG A 179 20.38 -18.04 2.97
N LEU A 180 19.92 -17.40 4.06
CA LEU A 180 20.17 -17.88 5.42
C LEU A 180 19.56 -19.25 5.71
N LYS A 181 18.41 -19.55 5.09
CA LYS A 181 17.71 -20.84 5.18
C LYS A 181 18.08 -21.79 4.03
N GLY A 182 19.01 -21.41 3.17
CA GLY A 182 19.46 -22.23 2.05
C GLY A 182 20.29 -23.42 2.54
N HIS A 183 20.53 -24.38 1.66
CA HIS A 183 21.19 -25.65 2.00
C HIS A 183 22.59 -25.51 2.63
N ASP A 184 23.33 -24.44 2.31
CA ASP A 184 24.73 -24.29 2.76
C ASP A 184 24.86 -23.93 4.24
N LEU A 185 24.01 -23.02 4.74
CA LEU A 185 23.98 -22.66 6.16
C LEU A 185 22.85 -23.37 6.91
N ASP A 186 21.73 -23.61 6.24
CA ASP A 186 20.49 -24.21 6.74
C ASP A 186 20.26 -23.89 8.22
N LEU A 187 20.14 -22.58 8.48
CA LEU A 187 19.86 -22.05 9.80
C LEU A 187 18.49 -22.50 10.32
N GLY A 188 17.67 -23.14 9.48
CA GLY A 188 16.39 -23.75 9.82
C GLY A 188 16.54 -25.08 10.56
N ASP A 189 17.49 -25.93 10.16
CA ASP A 189 17.72 -27.26 10.74
C ASP A 189 18.33 -27.17 12.17
N PRO A 190 17.66 -27.72 13.20
CA PRO A 190 18.22 -27.87 14.53
C PRO A 190 19.59 -28.56 14.57
N LYS A 191 19.89 -29.47 13.63
CA LYS A 191 21.15 -30.23 13.59
C LYS A 191 22.35 -29.36 13.24
N ASN A 192 22.14 -28.24 12.57
CA ASN A 192 23.21 -27.26 12.30
C ASN A 192 23.39 -26.27 13.47
N ARG A 193 22.50 -26.32 14.47
CA ARG A 193 22.55 -25.53 15.71
C ARG A 193 23.00 -26.41 16.89
N LEU A 194 24.14 -27.06 16.74
CA LEU A 194 24.69 -28.03 17.69
C LEU A 194 24.98 -27.46 19.09
N ALA A 195 25.13 -26.13 19.20
CA ALA A 195 25.39 -25.48 20.48
C ALA A 195 24.13 -25.44 21.35
N HIS A 196 24.20 -26.04 22.53
CA HIS A 196 23.14 -25.98 23.53
C HIS A 196 23.24 -24.71 24.37
N GLY A 197 22.08 -24.10 24.66
CA GLY A 197 21.99 -22.87 25.45
C GLY A 197 21.79 -21.61 24.61
N ARG A 198 20.96 -20.71 25.13
CA ARG A 198 20.47 -19.52 24.41
C ARG A 198 21.61 -18.60 23.94
N VAL A 199 22.65 -18.44 24.76
CA VAL A 199 23.82 -17.58 24.42
C VAL A 199 24.62 -18.17 23.26
N ALA A 200 24.92 -19.47 23.31
CA ALA A 200 25.71 -20.13 22.28
C ALA A 200 24.97 -20.19 20.93
N GLN A 201 23.65 -20.36 20.95
CA GLN A 201 22.82 -20.28 19.74
C GLN A 201 22.77 -18.88 19.14
N ILE A 202 22.71 -17.83 19.97
CA ILE A 202 22.75 -16.44 19.49
C ILE A 202 24.10 -16.14 18.82
N LEU A 203 25.21 -16.53 19.46
CA LEU A 203 26.54 -16.34 18.89
C LEU A 203 26.73 -17.10 17.58
N LEU A 204 26.28 -18.36 17.52
CA LEU A 204 26.33 -19.17 16.30
C LEU A 204 25.50 -18.54 15.18
N ALA A 205 24.27 -18.12 15.47
CA ALA A 205 23.41 -17.44 14.48
C ALA A 205 24.04 -16.11 14.00
N ALA A 206 24.66 -15.34 14.89
CA ALA A 206 25.37 -14.12 14.52
C ALA A 206 26.54 -14.40 13.57
N LEU A 207 27.35 -15.42 13.86
CA LEU A 207 28.46 -15.83 12.99
C LEU A 207 27.95 -16.28 11.61
N MET A 208 26.90 -17.08 11.58
CA MET A 208 26.24 -17.54 10.35
C MET A 208 25.74 -16.37 9.49
N VAL A 209 25.15 -15.36 10.11
CA VAL A 209 24.74 -14.12 9.41
C VAL A 209 25.95 -13.37 8.87
N THR A 210 27.05 -13.25 9.63
CA THR A 210 28.27 -12.57 9.15
C THR A 210 28.89 -13.28 7.95
N VAL A 211 28.99 -14.61 7.98
CA VAL A 211 29.49 -15.41 6.85
C VAL A 211 28.59 -15.23 5.62
N THR A 212 27.27 -15.23 5.81
CA THR A 212 26.33 -14.98 4.72
C THR A 212 26.54 -13.59 4.12
N ASN A 213 26.73 -12.56 4.94
CA ASN A 213 27.01 -11.21 4.45
C ASN A 213 28.31 -11.14 3.64
N GLU A 214 29.38 -11.80 4.09
CA GLU A 214 30.64 -11.89 3.34
C GLU A 214 30.44 -12.55 1.96
N LEU A 215 29.72 -13.67 1.89
CA LEU A 215 29.42 -14.33 0.62
C LEU A 215 28.62 -13.44 -0.34
N ILE A 216 27.69 -12.65 0.19
CA ILE A 216 26.91 -11.68 -0.60
C ILE A 216 27.82 -10.58 -1.15
N LEU A 217 28.72 -10.03 -0.33
CA LEU A 217 29.66 -9.00 -0.75
C LEU A 217 30.66 -9.52 -1.77
N LEU A 218 31.18 -10.74 -1.59
CA LEU A 218 32.06 -11.40 -2.56
C LEU A 218 31.36 -11.62 -3.90
N ALA A 219 30.13 -12.13 -3.90
CA ALA A 219 29.36 -12.31 -5.12
C ALA A 219 29.05 -10.98 -5.82
N TRP A 220 28.73 -9.94 -5.06
CA TRP A 220 28.52 -8.59 -5.60
C TRP A 220 29.80 -8.06 -6.24
N ARG A 221 30.94 -8.18 -5.55
CA ARG A 221 32.25 -7.79 -6.08
C ARG A 221 32.56 -8.54 -7.36
N GLN A 222 32.42 -9.85 -7.39
CA GLN A 222 32.68 -10.66 -8.60
C GLN A 222 31.83 -10.22 -9.80
N ALA A 223 30.57 -9.86 -9.59
CA ALA A 223 29.67 -9.39 -10.65
C ALA A 223 29.96 -7.96 -11.11
N HIS A 224 30.58 -7.11 -10.27
CA HIS A 224 30.85 -5.69 -10.57
C HIS A 224 32.33 -5.38 -10.83
N ASP A 225 33.24 -6.30 -10.49
CA ASP A 225 34.68 -6.24 -10.79
C ASP A 225 34.98 -6.75 -12.22
N HIS A 226 33.97 -6.83 -13.10
CA HIS A 226 34.22 -6.86 -14.55
C HIS A 226 34.81 -5.51 -14.99
N ARG A 227 36.11 -5.34 -14.74
CA ARG A 227 36.95 -4.38 -15.44
C ARG A 227 36.83 -4.73 -16.93
N GLU A 228 36.27 -3.82 -17.73
CA GLU A 228 36.38 -3.88 -19.18
C GLU A 228 37.85 -4.18 -19.52
N PRO A 229 38.14 -5.22 -20.35
CA PRO A 229 39.51 -5.41 -20.81
C PRO A 229 39.93 -4.10 -21.49
N PRO A 230 41.18 -3.64 -21.30
CA PRO A 230 41.62 -2.43 -21.97
C PRO A 230 41.48 -2.67 -23.47
N THR A 231 40.54 -1.99 -24.11
CA THR A 231 40.56 -1.81 -25.56
C THR A 231 41.81 -1.00 -25.86
N GLU A 232 42.88 -1.69 -26.22
CA GLU A 232 43.93 -1.11 -27.04
C GLU A 232 43.25 -0.60 -28.31
N ASP A 233 43.02 0.70 -28.35
CA ASP A 233 43.09 1.56 -29.54
C ASP A 233 42.74 2.99 -29.13
N THR A 234 43.72 3.67 -28.53
CA THR A 234 43.72 5.14 -28.51
C THR A 234 44.39 5.62 -29.78
N TYR A 235 43.59 5.85 -30.83
CA TYR A 235 43.87 6.86 -31.84
C TYR A 235 42.61 7.70 -32.09
N ALA A 236 42.63 8.88 -31.49
CA ALA A 236 41.90 10.12 -31.77
C ALA A 236 40.66 10.07 -32.68
N SER A 237 39.51 10.51 -32.15
CA SER A 237 38.74 11.59 -32.77
C SER A 237 37.77 12.25 -31.79
N THR A 238 37.93 13.56 -31.64
CA THR A 238 37.00 14.54 -31.06
C THR A 238 35.57 14.43 -31.61
N ALA A 239 34.55 14.44 -30.75
CA ALA A 239 33.27 15.14 -30.96
C ALA A 239 32.36 15.11 -29.71
N GLN A 240 32.17 16.30 -29.13
CA GLN A 240 30.96 16.87 -28.52
C GLN A 240 30.05 16.03 -27.60
N ASP A 241 30.05 16.48 -26.34
CA ASP A 241 29.05 16.27 -25.29
C ASP A 241 27.73 16.99 -25.65
N PRO A 242 26.57 16.32 -25.66
CA PRO A 242 25.28 16.98 -25.54
C PRO A 242 24.71 16.75 -24.14
N ASP A 243 24.55 17.86 -23.42
CA ASP A 243 23.78 18.07 -22.19
C ASP A 243 22.77 16.96 -21.87
N LEU A 244 23.04 16.20 -20.81
CA LEU A 244 22.01 15.49 -20.07
C LEU A 244 21.62 16.33 -18.86
N ASP A 245 20.46 16.99 -18.97
CA ASP A 245 19.79 17.68 -17.88
C ASP A 245 19.74 16.82 -16.60
N PRO A 246 19.99 17.40 -15.41
CA PRO A 246 19.87 16.65 -14.16
C PRO A 246 18.40 16.24 -13.93
N PRO A 247 18.13 15.01 -13.45
CA PRO A 247 16.78 14.59 -13.14
C PRO A 247 16.19 15.48 -12.03
N ALA A 248 15.05 16.10 -12.33
CA ALA A 248 14.30 16.93 -11.39
C ALA A 248 14.07 16.20 -10.07
N ALA A 249 14.53 16.81 -8.98
CA ALA A 249 14.36 16.32 -7.62
C ALA A 249 12.88 16.33 -7.19
N PHE A 250 12.13 15.29 -7.54
CA PHE A 250 10.86 14.98 -6.90
C PHE A 250 11.08 14.04 -5.72
N GLY A 251 11.55 14.61 -4.62
CA GLY A 251 11.64 13.93 -3.33
C GLY A 251 11.56 14.94 -2.19
N ARG A 252 10.62 14.76 -1.26
CA ARG A 252 10.57 15.58 -0.04
C ARG A 252 11.78 15.23 0.83
N PRO A 253 12.51 16.23 1.36
CA PRO A 253 13.64 15.96 2.24
C PRO A 253 13.16 15.27 3.53
N PRO A 254 13.99 14.42 4.15
CA PRO A 254 13.67 13.79 5.43
C PRO A 254 13.51 14.86 6.53
N PRO A 255 12.62 14.63 7.53
CA PRO A 255 12.45 15.56 8.63
C PRO A 255 13.76 15.67 9.43
N GLY A 256 14.16 16.91 9.71
CA GLY A 256 15.35 17.25 10.49
C GLY A 256 15.28 16.74 11.93
N ALA A 257 16.47 16.50 12.48
CA ALA A 257 16.74 16.09 13.85
C ALA A 257 16.15 17.04 14.90
#